data_AF-A0A529SJL7-F1
#
_entry.id   AF-A0A529SJL7-F1
#
_cell.length_a   1.000
_cell.length_b   1.000
_cell.length_c   1.000
_cell.angle_alpha   90.00
_cell.angle_beta   90.00
_cell.angle_gamma   90.00
#
_symmetry.space_group_name_H-M   'P 1'
#
loop_
_entity.id
_entity.type
_entity.pdbx_description
1 polymer ?
#
loop_
_entity_poly.entity_id
_entity_poly.type
_entity_poly.pdbx_seq_one_letter_code
_entity_poly.pdbx_strand_id
1 'polypeptide(L)'
;SYNCGALGYHTERIAQAGLVGLGFTNAPASIAPWGGRKAAVGTNPWSLTVPDGQGGARFVIDQSASVVAKSEVIKRASAGEPIPAGWAFDASGETTTDAGEALKGTMAPAGGYKGVGSALLVEIFAACLTGANPGLVASPFSGTAGGPPGTGQFFL
;
A
#
# COMPACT_ATOMS: atom_id res chain seq x y z
N SER A 1 -1.91 10.25 10.90
CA SER A 1 -2.85 9.18 11.28
C SER A 1 -2.12 7.84 11.34
N TYR A 2 -2.85 6.73 11.40
CA TYR A 2 -2.35 5.35 11.28
C TYR A 2 -2.98 4.68 10.05
N ASN A 3 -2.64 3.43 9.72
CA ASN A 3 -3.34 2.72 8.64
C ASN A 3 -4.85 2.61 8.92
N CYS A 4 -5.66 2.62 7.86
CA CYS A 4 -7.12 2.60 7.94
C CYS A 4 -7.75 1.22 7.70
N GLY A 5 -6.95 0.14 7.70
CA GLY A 5 -7.39 -1.17 7.24
C GLY A 5 -7.76 -1.17 5.76
N ALA A 6 -8.95 -1.67 5.43
CA ALA A 6 -9.48 -1.64 4.07
C ALA A 6 -9.91 -0.22 3.70
N LEU A 7 -9.37 0.32 2.61
CA LEU A 7 -9.62 1.69 2.18
C LEU A 7 -11.02 1.82 1.54
N GLY A 8 -11.46 0.77 0.85
CA GLY A 8 -12.79 0.62 0.28
C GLY A 8 -13.92 0.81 1.29
N TYR A 9 -13.71 0.38 2.54
CA TYR A 9 -14.70 0.56 3.61
C TYR A 9 -15.03 2.04 3.88
N HIS A 10 -14.05 2.93 3.70
CA HIS A 10 -14.23 4.37 3.95
C HIS A 10 -14.84 5.07 2.74
N THR A 11 -14.36 4.75 1.54
CA THR A 11 -14.92 5.30 0.28
C THR A 11 -16.33 4.79 0.00
N GLU A 12 -16.72 3.60 0.49
CA GLU A 12 -18.09 3.11 0.42
C GLU A 12 -19.07 4.03 1.15
N ARG A 13 -18.67 4.66 2.25
CA ARG A 13 -19.53 5.63 2.96
C ARG A 13 -19.83 6.87 2.10
N ILE A 14 -18.88 7.29 1.27
CA ILE A 14 -19.07 8.39 0.31
C ILE A 14 -20.09 7.96 -0.75
N ALA A 15 -20.00 6.73 -1.24
CA ALA A 15 -20.98 6.13 -2.17
C ALA A 15 -22.38 5.97 -1.55
N GLN A 16 -22.47 5.57 -0.28
CA GLN A 16 -23.75 5.48 0.45
C GLN A 16 -24.43 6.86 0.57
N ALA A 17 -23.67 7.95 0.57
CA ALA A 17 -24.17 9.31 0.51
C ALA A 17 -24.56 9.78 -0.91
N GLY A 18 -24.49 8.91 -1.92
CA GLY A 18 -24.83 9.21 -3.30
C GLY A 18 -23.71 9.88 -4.11
N LEU A 19 -22.47 9.83 -3.64
CA LEU A 19 -21.31 10.49 -4.26
C LEU A 19 -20.27 9.48 -4.76
N VAL A 20 -19.51 9.83 -5.81
CA VAL A 20 -18.31 9.06 -6.17
C VAL A 20 -17.25 9.31 -5.11
N GLY A 21 -16.69 8.25 -4.54
CA GLY A 21 -15.65 8.35 -3.51
C GLY A 21 -14.27 7.98 -4.04
N LEU A 22 -13.27 8.73 -3.64
CA LEU A 22 -11.85 8.43 -3.81
C LEU A 22 -11.14 8.43 -2.46
N GLY A 23 -10.21 7.50 -2.27
CA GLY A 23 -9.45 7.36 -1.04
C GLY A 23 -8.00 7.02 -1.33
N PHE A 24 -7.08 7.56 -0.54
CA PHE A 24 -5.63 7.32 -0.62
C PHE A 24 -5.06 7.19 0.79
N THR A 25 -4.19 6.22 1.03
CA THR A 25 -3.39 6.13 2.27
C THR A 25 -1.98 5.70 1.96
N ASN A 26 -0.98 6.34 2.55
CA ASN A 26 0.41 5.92 2.39
C ASN A 26 0.86 4.98 3.50
N ALA A 27 1.98 4.30 3.26
CA ALA A 27 2.58 3.31 4.15
C ALA A 27 4.11 3.49 4.22
N PRO A 28 4.77 2.95 5.26
CA PRO A 28 6.23 2.88 5.31
C PRO A 28 6.81 2.20 4.07
N ALA A 29 7.98 2.66 3.64
CA ALA A 29 8.59 2.23 2.40
C ALA A 29 8.77 0.70 2.34
N SER A 30 8.27 0.10 1.25
CA SER A 30 8.43 -1.33 0.98
C SER A 30 8.58 -1.67 -0.50
N ILE A 31 8.38 -0.71 -1.40
CA ILE A 31 8.52 -0.88 -2.86
C ILE A 31 9.69 -0.02 -3.32
N ALA A 32 10.59 -0.60 -4.12
CA ALA A 32 11.62 0.16 -4.82
C ALA A 32 11.05 0.80 -6.10
N PRO A 33 11.49 2.02 -6.46
CA PRO A 33 11.22 2.57 -7.78
C PRO A 33 11.75 1.67 -8.89
N TRP A 34 11.21 1.79 -10.10
CA TRP A 34 11.63 0.97 -11.23
C TRP A 34 13.14 1.10 -11.49
N GLY A 35 13.85 -0.03 -11.52
CA GLY A 35 15.32 -0.09 -11.64
C GLY A 35 16.09 0.16 -10.35
N GLY A 36 15.41 0.45 -9.24
CA GLY A 36 16.00 0.60 -7.91
C GLY A 36 15.98 -0.69 -7.10
N ARG A 37 16.79 -0.73 -6.04
CA ARG A 37 16.86 -1.85 -5.08
C ARG A 37 16.54 -1.45 -3.63
N LYS A 38 16.38 -0.15 -3.38
CA LYS A 38 16.05 0.40 -2.07
C LYS A 38 14.58 0.84 -2.06
N ALA A 39 13.84 0.40 -1.06
CA ALA A 39 12.45 0.82 -0.88
C ALA A 39 12.37 2.34 -0.72
N ALA A 40 11.44 2.97 -1.43
CA ALA A 40 11.22 4.42 -1.38
C ALA A 40 9.75 4.81 -1.19
N VAL A 41 8.82 3.96 -1.58
CA VAL A 41 7.38 4.18 -1.39
C VAL A 41 6.75 2.98 -0.72
N GLY A 42 5.67 3.19 0.03
CA GLY A 42 4.92 2.09 0.64
C GLY A 42 4.07 1.33 -0.36
N THR A 43 3.31 0.35 0.14
CA THR A 43 2.28 -0.33 -0.66
C THR A 43 1.15 0.59 -1.10
N ASN A 44 1.00 1.75 -0.44
CA ASN A 44 0.29 2.94 -0.91
C ASN A 44 -0.99 2.64 -1.71
N PRO A 45 -2.02 2.06 -1.07
CA PRO A 45 -3.25 1.73 -1.77
C PRO A 45 -4.09 2.97 -2.09
N TRP A 46 -4.97 2.82 -3.08
CA TRP A 46 -6.03 3.76 -3.41
C TRP A 46 -7.35 3.02 -3.64
N SER A 47 -8.45 3.73 -3.43
CA SER A 47 -9.80 3.21 -3.62
C SER A 47 -10.67 4.18 -4.42
N LEU A 48 -11.57 3.62 -5.23
CA LEU A 48 -12.63 4.32 -5.94
C LEU A 48 -13.96 3.62 -5.71
N THR A 49 -15.01 4.37 -5.41
CA THR A 49 -16.37 3.85 -5.26
C THR A 49 -17.36 4.65 -6.09
N VAL A 50 -18.38 3.95 -6.61
CA VAL A 50 -19.46 4.56 -7.40
C VAL A 50 -20.80 4.24 -6.72
N PRO A 51 -21.66 5.24 -6.48
CA PRO A 51 -22.95 5.02 -5.82
C PRO A 51 -23.91 4.22 -6.72
N ASP A 52 -24.78 3.42 -6.11
CA ASP A 52 -25.84 2.69 -6.83
C ASP A 52 -27.17 3.47 -6.94
N GLY A 53 -27.28 4.61 -6.25
CA GLY A 53 -28.50 5.43 -6.17
C GLY A 53 -29.56 4.91 -5.17
N GLN A 54 -29.27 3.83 -4.44
CA GLN A 54 -30.14 3.18 -3.45
C GLN A 54 -29.51 3.14 -2.05
N GLY A 55 -28.48 3.96 -1.82
CA GLY A 55 -27.77 4.02 -0.55
C GLY A 55 -26.65 2.98 -0.41
N GLY A 56 -26.17 2.41 -1.51
CA GLY A 56 -25.04 1.47 -1.56
C GLY A 56 -23.97 1.86 -2.60
N ALA A 57 -22.96 1.00 -2.74
CA ALA A 57 -21.94 1.12 -3.77
C ALA A 57 -22.22 0.12 -4.89
N ARG A 58 -22.37 0.60 -6.13
CA ARG A 58 -22.48 -0.25 -7.32
C ARG A 58 -21.15 -0.89 -7.69
N PHE A 59 -20.06 -0.18 -7.42
CA PHE A 59 -18.73 -0.60 -7.81
C PHE A 59 -17.69 -0.08 -6.80
N VAL A 60 -16.74 -0.94 -6.45
CA VAL A 60 -15.67 -0.66 -5.51
C VAL A 60 -14.35 -1.18 -6.09
N ILE A 61 -13.37 -0.30 -6.22
CA ILE A 61 -11.97 -0.64 -6.40
C ILE A 61 -11.27 -0.34 -5.08
N ASP A 62 -10.52 -1.29 -4.55
CA ASP A 62 -9.58 -1.08 -3.46
C ASP A 62 -8.32 -1.88 -3.79
N GLN A 63 -7.22 -1.19 -4.09
CA GLN A 63 -6.02 -1.85 -4.58
C GLN A 63 -4.72 -1.25 -4.04
N SER A 64 -3.76 -2.14 -3.80
CA SER A 64 -2.38 -1.82 -3.47
C SER A 64 -1.57 -1.47 -4.72
N ALA A 65 -0.51 -0.69 -4.54
CA ALA A 65 0.52 -0.48 -5.56
C ALA A 65 1.47 -1.68 -5.71
N SER A 66 1.48 -2.63 -4.76
CA SER A 66 2.23 -3.89 -4.84
C SER A 66 1.39 -5.02 -5.43
N VAL A 67 2.06 -6.01 -6.04
CA VAL A 67 1.45 -7.25 -6.56
C VAL A 67 0.67 -8.01 -5.47
N VAL A 68 1.17 -7.96 -4.23
CA VAL A 68 0.56 -8.61 -3.07
C VAL A 68 0.71 -7.72 -1.83
N ALA A 69 -0.20 -7.86 -0.87
CA ALA A 69 -0.08 -7.20 0.43
C ALA A 69 1.15 -7.72 1.20
N LYS A 70 1.92 -6.82 1.82
CA LYS A 70 3.08 -7.18 2.66
C LYS A 70 2.70 -8.09 3.83
N SER A 71 1.48 -7.95 4.37
CA SER A 71 0.96 -8.81 5.45
C SER A 71 0.85 -10.28 5.03
N GLU A 72 0.54 -10.57 3.77
CA GLU A 72 0.49 -11.95 3.26
C GLU A 72 1.89 -12.57 3.18
N VAL A 73 2.91 -11.79 2.81
CA VAL A 73 4.32 -12.25 2.84
C VAL A 73 4.77 -12.50 4.29
N ILE A 74 4.41 -11.61 5.23
CA ILE A 74 4.69 -11.79 6.66
C ILE A 74 4.05 -13.07 7.20
N LYS A 75 2.80 -13.33 6.83
CA LYS A 75 2.07 -14.54 7.22
C LYS A 75 2.78 -15.80 6.72
N ARG A 76 3.16 -15.84 5.44
CA ARG A 76 3.88 -17.00 4.86
C ARG A 76 5.26 -17.20 5.47
N ALA A 77 6.01 -16.12 5.70
CA ALA A 77 7.30 -16.20 6.40
C ALA A 77 7.14 -16.78 7.81
N SER A 78 6.08 -16.39 8.52
CA SER A 78 5.80 -16.91 9.87
C SER A 78 5.38 -18.39 9.86
N ALA A 79 4.78 -18.85 8.76
CA ALA A 79 4.42 -20.25 8.54
C ALA A 79 5.57 -21.09 7.93
N GLY A 80 6.70 -20.49 7.56
CA GLY A 80 7.77 -21.17 6.82
C GLY A 80 7.36 -21.58 5.39
N GLU A 81 6.36 -20.91 4.82
CA GLU A 81 5.83 -21.21 3.49
C GLU A 81 6.47 -20.33 2.40
N PRO A 82 6.69 -20.85 1.19
CA PRO A 82 7.19 -20.06 0.07
C PRO A 82 6.13 -19.08 -0.46
N ILE A 83 6.60 -17.99 -1.08
CA ILE A 83 5.77 -17.06 -1.87
C ILE A 83 5.85 -17.40 -3.36
N PRO A 84 4.78 -17.13 -4.13
CA PRO A 84 4.84 -17.17 -5.59
C PRO A 84 5.94 -16.25 -6.16
N ALA A 85 6.54 -16.69 -7.26
CA ALA A 85 7.53 -15.89 -7.98
C ALA A 85 6.92 -14.55 -8.44
N GLY A 86 7.72 -13.48 -8.35
CA GLY A 86 7.32 -12.13 -8.74
C GLY A 86 6.52 -11.35 -7.69
N TRP A 87 6.32 -11.88 -6.49
CA TRP A 87 5.71 -11.13 -5.38
C TRP A 87 6.67 -10.13 -4.72
N ALA A 88 7.95 -10.47 -4.66
CA ALA A 88 8.96 -9.67 -3.99
C ALA A 88 10.37 -9.96 -4.53
N PHE A 89 11.29 -9.07 -4.13
CA PHE A 89 12.71 -9.15 -4.35
C PHE A 89 13.41 -9.27 -3.00
N ASP A 90 14.55 -9.94 -2.95
CA ASP A 90 15.40 -10.01 -1.77
C ASP A 90 16.23 -8.73 -1.56
N ALA A 91 17.13 -8.72 -0.57
CA ALA A 91 17.98 -7.58 -0.26
C ALA A 91 18.99 -7.21 -1.37
N SER A 92 19.30 -8.13 -2.28
CA SER A 92 20.15 -7.89 -3.45
C SER A 92 19.35 -7.34 -4.65
N GLY A 93 18.01 -7.35 -4.56
CA GLY A 93 17.10 -6.92 -5.60
C GLY A 93 16.76 -8.02 -6.60
N GLU A 94 17.11 -9.27 -6.32
CA GLU A 94 16.79 -10.42 -7.15
C GLU A 94 15.42 -11.01 -6.77
N THR A 95 14.70 -11.57 -7.74
CA THR A 95 13.39 -12.19 -7.46
C THR A 95 13.56 -13.37 -6.52
N THR A 96 12.70 -13.48 -5.50
CA THR A 96 12.75 -14.57 -4.54
C THR A 96 11.39 -15.23 -4.32
N THR A 97 11.42 -16.52 -4.00
CA THR A 97 10.26 -17.28 -3.51
C THR A 97 10.36 -17.59 -2.01
N ASP A 98 11.46 -17.21 -1.37
CA ASP A 98 11.63 -17.30 0.08
C ASP A 98 10.98 -16.09 0.75
N ALA A 99 9.97 -16.35 1.59
CA ALA A 99 9.23 -15.29 2.26
C ALA A 99 10.06 -14.51 3.29
N GLY A 100 11.04 -15.15 3.93
CA GLY A 100 11.94 -14.49 4.89
C GLY A 100 12.93 -13.55 4.21
N GLU A 101 13.53 -13.99 3.10
CA GLU A 101 14.40 -13.14 2.28
C GLU A 101 13.63 -11.99 1.62
N ALA A 102 12.39 -12.24 1.18
CA ALA A 102 11.51 -11.20 0.64
C ALA A 102 11.26 -10.05 1.63
N LEU A 103 11.12 -10.34 2.93
CA LEU A 103 10.90 -9.32 3.96
C LEU A 103 12.13 -8.44 4.23
N LYS A 104 13.32 -8.89 3.83
CA LYS A 104 14.57 -8.11 3.90
C LYS A 104 14.78 -7.23 2.66
N GLY A 105 14.06 -7.52 1.58
CA GLY A 105 14.12 -6.78 0.33
C GLY A 105 12.91 -5.88 0.09
N THR A 106 12.31 -5.97 -1.10
CA THR A 106 11.23 -5.08 -1.53
C THR A 106 10.07 -5.85 -2.15
N MET A 107 8.86 -5.32 -1.97
CA MET A 107 7.65 -5.82 -2.62
C MET A 107 7.68 -5.45 -4.10
N ALA A 108 7.23 -6.38 -4.96
CA ALA A 108 7.12 -6.09 -6.39
C ALA A 108 5.97 -5.11 -6.67
N PRO A 109 6.19 -4.06 -7.49
CA PRO A 109 5.12 -3.14 -7.87
C PRO A 109 4.18 -3.79 -8.89
N ALA A 110 2.88 -3.62 -8.68
CA ALA A 110 1.86 -4.11 -9.59
C ALA A 110 2.00 -3.46 -10.98
N GLY A 111 2.12 -4.27 -12.03
CA GLY A 111 2.33 -3.74 -13.39
C GLY A 111 3.64 -2.96 -13.56
N GLY A 112 4.66 -3.24 -12.74
CA GLY A 112 5.98 -2.64 -12.87
C GLY A 112 5.98 -1.14 -12.58
N TYR A 113 6.47 -0.33 -13.53
CA TYR A 113 6.53 1.12 -13.38
C TYR A 113 5.15 1.77 -13.12
N LYS A 114 4.05 1.13 -13.53
CA LYS A 114 2.69 1.63 -13.28
C LYS A 114 2.33 1.61 -11.79
N GLY A 115 2.68 0.54 -11.08
CA GLY A 115 2.50 0.43 -9.63
C GLY A 115 3.37 1.42 -8.86
N VAL A 116 4.60 1.67 -9.34
CA VAL A 116 5.43 2.75 -8.77
C VAL A 116 4.76 4.12 -8.97
N GLY A 117 4.20 4.36 -10.16
CA GLY A 117 3.45 5.58 -10.46
C GLY A 117 2.22 5.77 -9.55
N SER A 118 1.44 4.72 -9.32
CA SER A 118 0.29 4.79 -8.41
C SER A 118 0.73 5.00 -6.95
N ALA A 119 1.82 4.38 -6.51
CA ALA A 119 2.37 4.59 -5.16
C ALA A 119 2.82 6.05 -4.94
N LEU A 120 3.42 6.67 -5.96
CA LEU A 120 3.83 8.08 -5.92
C LEU A 120 2.63 9.04 -5.92
N LEU A 121 1.59 8.75 -6.71
CA LEU A 121 0.35 9.51 -6.68
C LEU A 121 -0.25 9.49 -5.27
N VAL A 122 -0.32 8.31 -4.65
CA VAL A 122 -0.81 8.16 -3.27
C VAL A 122 0.08 8.89 -2.27
N GLU A 123 1.41 8.89 -2.42
CA GLU A 123 2.28 9.71 -1.55
C GLU A 123 1.91 11.19 -1.59
N ILE A 124 1.68 11.73 -2.81
CA ILE A 124 1.33 13.14 -2.96
C ILE A 124 0.03 13.45 -2.20
N PHE A 125 -1.03 12.67 -2.44
CA PHE A 125 -2.32 12.92 -1.80
C PHE A 125 -2.32 12.63 -0.31
N ALA A 126 -1.81 11.46 0.10
CA ALA A 126 -1.94 10.98 1.47
C ALA A 126 -0.87 11.52 2.41
N ALA A 127 0.35 11.83 1.94
CA ALA A 127 1.40 12.40 2.78
C ALA A 127 1.65 13.88 2.51
N CYS A 128 2.01 14.25 1.27
CA CYS A 128 2.44 15.61 0.96
C CYS A 128 1.32 16.64 1.23
N LEU A 129 0.10 16.38 0.75
CA LEU A 129 -1.03 17.31 0.93
C LEU A 129 -1.58 17.33 2.36
N THR A 130 -1.44 16.25 3.12
CA THR A 130 -1.95 16.16 4.51
C THR A 130 -0.94 16.63 5.55
N GLY A 131 0.33 16.81 5.16
CA GLY A 131 1.44 17.08 6.08
C GLY A 131 1.90 15.85 6.87
N ALA A 132 1.50 14.64 6.46
CA ALA A 132 1.93 13.40 7.08
C ALA A 132 3.32 12.95 6.61
N ASN A 133 3.88 11.95 7.29
CA ASN A 133 5.19 11.40 6.97
C ASN A 133 5.16 10.63 5.64
N PRO A 134 6.02 10.98 4.68
CA PRO A 134 6.24 10.15 3.49
C PRO A 134 6.78 8.77 3.87
N GLY A 135 6.52 7.76 3.03
CA GLY A 135 6.94 6.38 3.30
C GLY A 135 8.43 6.20 3.58
N LEU A 136 9.29 7.06 3.01
CA LEU A 136 10.75 7.07 3.26
C LEU A 136 11.14 7.31 4.72
N VAL A 137 10.31 8.05 5.47
CA VAL A 137 10.60 8.47 6.85
C VAL A 137 9.57 7.96 7.84
N ALA A 138 8.46 7.39 7.36
CA ALA A 138 7.45 6.77 8.21
C ALA A 138 7.98 5.51 8.90
N SER A 139 7.81 5.44 10.21
CA SER A 139 8.17 4.27 11.03
C SER A 139 7.31 3.05 10.69
N PRO A 140 7.80 1.82 10.90
CA PRO A 140 7.05 0.60 10.59
C PRO A 140 5.67 0.53 11.30
N PHE A 141 4.68 -0.10 10.66
CA PHE A 141 3.38 -0.39 11.28
C PHE A 141 3.41 -1.51 12.34
N SER A 142 4.56 -2.13 12.57
CA SER A 142 4.74 -3.17 13.59
C SER A 142 5.99 -2.89 14.42
N GLY A 143 5.93 -3.26 15.70
CA GLY A 143 6.99 -2.98 16.66
C GLY A 143 6.96 -1.54 17.18
N THR A 144 8.05 -1.14 17.84
CA THR A 144 8.18 0.16 18.53
C THR A 144 9.24 1.07 17.92
N ALA A 145 9.92 0.62 16.86
CA ALA A 145 11.01 1.36 16.24
C ALA A 145 10.50 2.67 15.61
N GLY A 146 11.12 3.80 15.97
CA GLY A 146 10.82 5.11 15.39
C GLY A 146 9.50 5.75 15.82
N GLY A 147 8.77 5.16 16.78
CA GLY A 147 7.49 5.70 17.27
C GLY A 147 6.33 5.57 16.28
N PRO A 148 5.23 6.33 16.47
CA PRO A 148 4.08 6.27 15.59
C PRO A 148 4.46 6.57 14.12
N PRO A 149 4.02 5.77 13.14
CA PRO A 149 4.36 5.96 11.72
C PRO A 149 4.05 7.36 11.18
N GLY A 150 2.99 7.98 11.69
CA GLY A 150 2.58 9.32 11.27
C GLY A 150 2.21 9.39 9.78
N THR A 151 1.74 8.28 9.19
CA THR A 151 1.21 8.24 7.81
C THR A 151 -0.07 9.06 7.70
N GLY A 152 -0.56 9.28 6.47
CA GLY A 152 -1.75 10.07 6.24
C GLY A 152 -2.78 9.35 5.37
N GLN A 153 -3.95 9.97 5.30
CA GLN A 153 -5.11 9.52 4.54
C GLN A 153 -5.74 10.73 3.88
N PHE A 154 -6.19 10.60 2.64
CA PHE A 154 -6.89 11.64 1.89
C PHE A 154 -8.14 11.04 1.25
N PHE A 155 -9.27 11.72 1.36
CA PHE A 155 -10.55 11.29 0.80
C PHE A 155 -11.19 12.44 0.02
N LEU A 156 -11.79 12.12 -1.13
CA LEU A 156 -12.52 13.03 -2.01
C LEU A 156 -13.87 12.44 -2.38
#